data_AF-A0A227J0B0-F1
#
_entry.id   AF-A0A227J0B0-F1
#
_cell.length_a   1.000
_cell.length_b   1.000
_cell.length_c   1.000
_cell.angle_alpha   90.00
_cell.angle_beta   90.00
_cell.angle_gamma   90.00
#
_symmetry.space_group_name_H-M   'P 1'
#
loop_
_entity.id
_entity.type
_entity.pdbx_description
1 polymer ?
#
loop_
_entity_poly.entity_id
_entity_poly.type
_entity_poly.pdbx_seq_one_letter_code
_entity_poly.pdbx_strand_id
1 'polypeptide(L)'
;HVPSSVTLEAAAVLPLAGQTAAQALSKANVSECDRVLILAGAGGVGHLAVQIAVATKAEVFTTCSERNLDYLATLGAHAVNYQFA
;
A
#
# COMPACT_ATOMS: atom_id res chain seq x y z
N HIS A 1 12.32 16.64 -10.80
CA HIS A 1 12.17 17.75 -9.82
C HIS A 1 11.45 17.19 -8.60
N VAL A 2 11.91 17.48 -7.37
CA VAL A 2 11.24 17.03 -6.12
C VAL A 2 10.19 18.09 -5.72
N PRO A 3 8.97 17.71 -5.29
CA PRO A 3 7.98 18.68 -4.82
C PRO A 3 8.48 19.48 -3.61
N SER A 4 8.20 20.77 -3.55
CA SER A 4 8.70 21.67 -2.49
C SER A 4 8.20 21.33 -1.08
N SER A 5 7.07 20.61 -0.97
CA SER A 5 6.50 20.15 0.29
C SER A 5 7.09 18.84 0.81
N VAL A 6 8.03 18.23 0.10
CA VAL A 6 8.61 16.91 0.44
C VAL A 6 10.12 17.06 0.64
N THR A 7 10.63 16.50 1.75
CA THR A 7 12.08 16.48 1.99
C THR A 7 12.79 15.61 0.95
N LEU A 8 14.07 15.91 0.68
CA LEU A 8 14.84 15.15 -0.30
C LEU A 8 14.97 13.67 0.12
N GLU A 9 15.11 13.41 1.41
CA GLU A 9 15.19 12.07 2.00
C GLU A 9 13.91 11.27 1.77
N ALA A 10 12.74 11.87 2.02
CA ALA A 10 11.45 11.22 1.77
C ALA A 10 11.25 11.00 0.26
N ALA A 11 11.65 11.95 -0.57
CA ALA A 11 11.56 11.82 -2.02
C ALA A 11 12.50 10.74 -2.57
N ALA A 12 13.66 10.50 -1.95
CA ALA A 12 14.64 9.53 -2.43
C ALA A 12 14.22 8.07 -2.25
N VAL A 13 13.40 7.77 -1.24
CA VAL A 13 12.96 6.38 -0.94
C VAL A 13 11.75 5.93 -1.77
N LEU A 14 10.98 6.87 -2.31
CA LEU A 14 9.73 6.59 -3.02
C LEU A 14 9.88 5.94 -4.42
N PRO A 15 10.86 6.28 -5.28
CA PRO A 15 10.83 5.88 -6.67
C PRO A 15 10.79 4.38 -6.88
N LEU A 16 11.67 3.63 -6.21
CA LEU A 16 11.72 2.18 -6.37
C LEU A 16 10.41 1.53 -5.89
N ALA A 17 10.07 1.70 -4.61
CA ALA A 17 8.95 1.01 -4.01
C ALA A 17 7.59 1.51 -4.56
N GLY A 18 7.45 2.82 -4.75
CA GLY A 18 6.24 3.44 -5.28
C GLY A 18 5.98 3.09 -6.74
N GLN A 19 7.01 3.08 -7.59
CA GLN A 19 6.84 2.63 -8.98
C GLN A 19 6.53 1.14 -9.06
N THR A 20 7.17 0.30 -8.24
CA THR A 20 6.82 -1.14 -8.19
C THR A 20 5.36 -1.33 -7.82
N ALA A 21 4.86 -0.63 -6.79
CA ALA A 21 3.45 -0.67 -6.39
C ALA A 21 2.52 -0.22 -7.52
N ALA A 22 2.77 0.97 -8.09
CA ALA A 22 1.94 1.54 -9.16
C ALA A 22 1.89 0.65 -10.41
N GLN A 23 3.04 0.11 -10.84
CA GLN A 23 3.11 -0.78 -11.99
C GLN A 23 2.38 -2.11 -11.74
N ALA A 24 2.45 -2.67 -10.52
CA ALA A 24 1.73 -3.89 -10.20
C ALA A 24 0.21 -3.69 -10.27
N LEU A 25 -0.31 -2.61 -9.67
CA LEU A 25 -1.73 -2.28 -9.71
C LEU A 25 -2.21 -1.95 -11.13
N SER A 26 -1.40 -1.23 -11.91
CA SER A 26 -1.71 -0.95 -13.31
C SER A 26 -1.75 -2.22 -14.16
N LYS A 27 -0.80 -3.15 -14.00
CA LYS A 27 -0.81 -4.44 -14.71
C LYS A 27 -1.99 -5.33 -14.33
N ALA A 28 -2.46 -5.22 -13.10
CA ALA A 28 -3.66 -5.89 -12.63
C ALA A 28 -4.96 -5.18 -13.06
N ASN A 29 -4.88 -4.01 -13.72
CA ASN A 29 -6.00 -3.17 -14.12
C ASN A 29 -6.96 -2.86 -12.96
N VAL A 30 -6.43 -2.59 -11.77
CA VAL A 30 -7.23 -2.26 -10.59
C VAL A 30 -8.03 -0.98 -10.84
N SER A 31 -9.31 -1.04 -10.51
CA SER A 31 -10.31 0.00 -10.73
C SER A 31 -11.24 0.17 -9.51
N GLU A 32 -12.12 1.17 -9.59
CA GLU A 32 -13.12 1.43 -8.56
C GLU A 32 -14.00 0.19 -8.34
N CYS A 33 -14.32 -0.10 -7.07
CA CYS A 33 -15.09 -1.27 -6.64
C CYS A 33 -14.40 -2.65 -6.78
N ASP A 34 -13.17 -2.73 -7.27
CA ASP A 34 -12.41 -3.98 -7.21
C ASP A 34 -12.06 -4.37 -5.78
N ARG A 35 -11.90 -5.68 -5.54
CA ARG A 35 -11.40 -6.22 -4.28
C ARG A 35 -9.96 -6.65 -4.47
N VAL A 36 -9.04 -6.03 -3.75
CA VAL A 36 -7.59 -6.21 -3.94
C VAL A 36 -6.96 -6.79 -2.69
N LEU A 37 -6.21 -7.88 -2.84
CA LEU A 37 -5.39 -8.43 -1.76
C LEU A 37 -3.93 -8.00 -1.95
N ILE A 38 -3.38 -7.29 -0.98
CA ILE A 38 -1.98 -6.88 -0.92
C ILE A 38 -1.27 -7.65 0.19
N LEU A 39 -0.33 -8.51 -0.19
CA LEU A 39 0.45 -9.27 0.78
C LEU A 39 1.52 -8.38 1.45
N ALA A 40 1.78 -8.64 2.74
CA ALA A 40 2.80 -7.93 3.51
C ALA A 40 2.65 -6.40 3.44
N GLY A 41 1.46 -5.88 3.72
CA GLY A 41 1.11 -4.48 3.51
C GLY A 41 1.95 -3.48 4.32
N ALA A 42 2.59 -3.90 5.40
CA ALA A 42 3.49 -3.02 6.17
C ALA A 42 4.94 -3.01 5.65
N GLY A 43 5.23 -3.73 4.57
CA GLY A 43 6.55 -3.78 3.95
C GLY A 43 6.87 -2.55 3.09
N GLY A 44 8.10 -2.50 2.58
CA GLY A 44 8.61 -1.35 1.81
C GLY A 44 7.77 -0.97 0.59
N VAL A 45 7.20 -1.95 -0.12
CA VAL A 45 6.29 -1.73 -1.26
C VAL A 45 4.83 -1.75 -0.83
N GLY A 46 4.47 -2.65 0.10
CA GLY A 46 3.09 -2.95 0.46
C GLY A 46 2.31 -1.72 0.92
N HIS A 47 2.92 -0.86 1.74
CA HIS A 47 2.19 0.28 2.32
C HIS A 47 1.88 1.36 1.29
N LEU A 48 2.70 1.47 0.23
CA LEU A 48 2.45 2.32 -0.92
C LEU A 48 1.38 1.71 -1.82
N ALA A 49 1.44 0.40 -2.06
CA ALA A 49 0.41 -0.30 -2.84
C ALA A 49 -0.98 -0.18 -2.18
N VAL A 50 -1.06 -0.28 -0.85
CA VAL A 50 -2.31 -0.10 -0.09
C VAL A 50 -2.87 1.30 -0.35
N GLN A 51 -2.07 2.35 -0.14
CA GLN A 51 -2.53 3.72 -0.32
C GLN A 51 -2.96 4.01 -1.77
N ILE A 52 -2.22 3.51 -2.76
CA ILE A 52 -2.56 3.70 -4.18
C ILE A 52 -3.88 2.97 -4.51
N ALA A 53 -4.06 1.73 -4.06
CA ALA A 53 -5.29 0.97 -4.30
C ALA A 53 -6.52 1.57 -3.56
N VAL A 54 -6.33 2.11 -2.35
CA VAL A 54 -7.39 2.87 -1.67
C VAL A 54 -7.73 4.14 -2.44
N ALA A 55 -6.72 4.84 -2.98
CA ALA A 55 -6.95 6.04 -3.79
C ALA A 55 -7.67 5.74 -5.12
N THR A 56 -7.60 4.51 -5.65
CA THR A 56 -8.43 4.06 -6.78
C THR A 56 -9.85 3.65 -6.36
N LYS A 57 -10.19 3.77 -5.07
CA LYS A 57 -11.46 3.36 -4.45
C LYS A 57 -11.74 1.85 -4.56
N ALA A 58 -10.68 1.04 -4.56
CA ALA A 58 -10.81 -0.40 -4.40
C ALA A 58 -11.07 -0.74 -2.92
N GLU A 59 -11.74 -1.87 -2.67
CA GLU A 59 -11.79 -2.48 -1.34
C GLU A 59 -10.48 -3.25 -1.11
N VAL A 60 -9.64 -2.74 -0.22
CA VAL A 60 -8.28 -3.26 -0.03
C VAL A 60 -8.21 -4.17 1.20
N PHE A 61 -7.79 -5.41 1.00
CA PHE A 61 -7.42 -6.35 2.04
C PHE A 61 -5.90 -6.48 2.08
N THR A 62 -5.32 -6.64 3.27
CA THR A 62 -3.88 -6.79 3.39
C THR A 62 -3.45 -7.68 4.55
N THR A 63 -2.35 -8.41 4.35
CA THR A 63 -1.77 -9.25 5.41
C THR A 63 -0.63 -8.55 6.13
N CYS A 64 -0.55 -8.69 7.45
CA CYS A 64 0.54 -8.17 8.26
C CYS A 64 0.69 -8.94 9.59
N SER A 65 1.72 -8.62 10.37
CA SER A 65 1.81 -9.06 11.77
C SER A 65 0.91 -8.22 12.66
N GLU A 66 0.53 -8.75 13.83
CA GLU A 66 -0.32 -8.08 14.82
C GLU A 66 0.04 -6.61 15.07
N ARG A 67 1.34 -6.31 15.28
CA ARG A 67 1.83 -4.95 15.54
C ARG A 67 1.53 -3.91 14.43
N ASN A 68 1.15 -4.37 13.24
CA ASN A 68 0.90 -3.52 12.08
C ASN A 68 -0.58 -3.41 11.71
N LEU A 69 -1.47 -4.10 12.43
CA LEU A 69 -2.91 -4.09 12.13
C LEU A 69 -3.46 -2.66 12.13
N ASP A 70 -3.24 -1.92 13.22
CA ASP A 70 -3.70 -0.55 13.35
C ASP A 70 -3.08 0.37 12.29
N TYR A 71 -1.77 0.22 12.04
CA TYR A 71 -1.09 1.00 11.01
C TYR A 71 -1.75 0.82 9.64
N LEU A 72 -2.01 -0.41 9.20
CA LEU A 72 -2.62 -0.63 7.89
C LEU A 72 -4.11 -0.26 7.85
N ALA A 73 -4.82 -0.37 8.98
CA ALA A 73 -6.17 0.17 9.09
C ALA A 73 -6.19 1.70 8.91
N THR A 74 -5.20 2.44 9.45
CA THR A 74 -5.10 3.89 9.22
C THR A 74 -4.84 4.26 7.75
N LEU A 75 -4.28 3.35 6.96
CA LEU A 75 -4.09 3.53 5.52
C LEU A 75 -5.34 3.18 4.69
N GLY A 76 -6.43 2.73 5.34
CA GLY A 76 -7.71 2.43 4.68
C GLY A 76 -7.88 0.98 4.24
N ALA A 77 -7.02 0.05 4.68
CA ALA A 77 -7.14 -1.37 4.35
C ALA A 77 -7.79 -2.19 5.47
N HIS A 78 -8.48 -3.26 5.07
CA HIS A 78 -8.87 -4.37 5.94
C HIS A 78 -7.62 -5.21 6.27
N ALA A 79 -7.02 -4.95 7.43
CA ALA A 79 -5.81 -5.62 7.88
C ALA A 79 -6.11 -7.01 8.48
N VAL A 80 -5.35 -8.01 8.04
CA VAL A 80 -5.46 -9.42 8.47
C VAL A 80 -4.14 -9.85 9.09
N ASN A 81 -4.19 -10.36 10.32
CA ASN A 81 -3.03 -10.95 10.96
C ASN A 81 -2.73 -12.31 10.29
N TYR A 82 -1.52 -12.49 9.76
CA TYR A 82 -1.12 -13.77 9.15
C TYR A 82 -0.73 -14.84 10.19
N GLN A 83 -0.58 -14.46 11.47
CA GLN A 83 -0.43 -15.42 12.55
C GLN A 83 -1.83 -15.81 13.03
N PHE A 84 -2.25 -17.02 12.63
CA PHE A 84 -3.42 -17.66 13.20
C PHE A 84 -3.00 -18.24 14.56
N ALA A 85 -3.55 -17.70 15.64
CA ALA A 85 -3.56 -18.34 16.95
C ALA A 85 -4.81 -19.22 17.06
#